data_AF-A0A1M7RWL6-F1
#
_entry.id   AF-A0A1M7RWL6-F1
#
_cell.length_a   1.000
_cell.length_b   1.000
_cell.length_c   1.000
_cell.angle_alpha   90.00
_cell.angle_beta   90.00
_cell.angle_gamma   90.00
#
_symmetry.space_group_name_H-M   'P 1'
#
loop_
_entity.id
_entity.type
_entity.pdbx_description
1 polymer ?
#
loop_
_entity_poly.entity_id
_entity_poly.type
_entity_poly.pdbx_seq_one_letter_code
_entity_poly.pdbx_strand_id
1 'polypeptide(L)'
;MLSKSRFNPAPGLADFWNEIRRPQPYRWPILALSVMPVALILYWAMGTTVYKDPERPRVTYISTFDPARTEAEIIATNRTNQEVKALRAAEEARIAARKRELYKALGAAAGMDVEAIERKAEAERAAEEAAEEQRRAEMLGETATAAGAGDEGPTP
;
A
#
# COMPACT_ATOMS: atom_id res chain seq x y z
N MET A 1 -39.74 -5.77 39.28
CA MET A 1 -39.69 -4.61 40.21
C MET A 1 -38.71 -3.54 39.69
N LEU A 2 -38.96 -2.93 38.52
CA LEU A 2 -38.11 -1.84 37.97
C LEU A 2 -38.61 -0.42 38.32
N SER A 3 -39.75 -0.31 39.03
CA SER A 3 -40.42 0.98 39.29
C SER A 3 -39.65 1.94 40.20
N LYS A 4 -38.55 1.51 40.85
CA LYS A 4 -37.72 2.30 41.77
C LYS A 4 -36.24 2.35 41.35
N SER A 5 -35.94 2.17 40.07
CA SER A 5 -34.58 2.40 39.55
C SER A 5 -34.40 3.88 39.21
N ARG A 6 -33.28 4.47 39.65
CA ARG A 6 -32.87 5.85 39.29
C ARG A 6 -32.65 6.05 37.78
N PHE A 7 -32.49 4.95 37.04
CA PHE A 7 -32.34 4.92 35.59
C PHE A 7 -33.65 4.59 34.85
N ASN A 8 -34.80 4.71 35.52
CA ASN A 8 -36.09 4.53 34.86
C ASN A 8 -36.43 5.78 34.02
N PRO A 9 -36.56 5.69 32.68
CA PRO A 9 -36.89 6.84 31.84
C PRO A 9 -38.38 7.20 31.89
N ALA A 10 -39.25 6.33 32.41
CA ALA A 10 -40.69 6.55 32.48
C ALA A 10 -41.11 7.83 33.23
N PRO A 11 -40.56 8.18 34.41
CA PRO A 11 -40.86 9.45 35.06
C PRO A 11 -40.44 10.67 34.22
N GLY A 12 -39.28 10.63 33.56
CA GLY A 12 -38.82 11.73 32.70
C GLY A 12 -39.74 11.97 31.50
N LEU A 13 -40.22 10.90 30.87
CA LEU A 13 -41.22 10.99 29.78
C LEU A 13 -42.57 11.53 30.28
N ALA A 14 -42.99 11.14 31.49
CA ALA A 14 -44.23 11.63 32.09
C ALA A 14 -44.15 13.13 32.42
N ASP A 15 -43.02 13.60 32.96
CA ASP A 15 -42.78 15.01 33.27
C ASP A 15 -42.75 15.87 31.99
N PHE A 16 -42.06 15.39 30.95
CA PHE A 16 -42.05 16.04 29.63
C PHE A 16 -43.46 16.14 29.03
N TRP A 17 -44.25 15.07 29.12
CA TRP A 17 -45.62 15.04 28.59
C TRP A 17 -46.56 15.97 29.35
N ASN A 18 -46.40 16.07 30.67
CA ASN A 18 -47.12 17.02 31.50
C ASN A 18 -46.79 18.46 31.10
N GLU A 19 -45.53 18.78 30.82
CA GLU A 19 -45.10 20.12 30.40
C GLU A 19 -45.61 20.50 29.00
N ILE A 20 -45.57 19.57 28.04
CA ILE A 20 -46.11 19.78 26.69
C ILE A 20 -47.63 20.05 26.71
N ARG A 21 -48.36 19.36 27.58
CA ARG A 21 -49.83 19.52 27.69
C ARG A 21 -50.26 20.81 28.38
N ARG A 22 -49.35 21.54 29.03
CA ARG A 22 -49.69 22.83 29.66
C ARG A 22 -50.22 23.81 28.59
N PRO A 23 -51.31 24.53 28.87
CA PRO A 23 -51.88 25.51 27.95
C PRO A 23 -51.06 26.80 27.99
N GLN A 24 -49.89 26.78 27.35
CA GLN A 24 -49.09 27.98 27.09
C GLN A 24 -49.24 28.41 25.62
N PRO A 25 -49.39 29.72 25.32
CA PRO A 25 -49.60 30.20 23.96
C PRO A 25 -48.38 29.99 23.05
N TYR A 26 -47.16 29.92 23.61
CA TYR A 26 -45.91 29.88 22.85
C TYR A 26 -45.20 28.51 22.78
N ARG A 27 -45.84 27.41 23.23
CA ARG A 27 -45.23 26.06 23.21
C ARG A 27 -44.69 25.63 21.85
N TRP A 28 -45.51 25.76 20.81
CA TRP A 28 -45.16 25.32 19.46
C TRP A 28 -44.12 26.22 18.80
N PRO A 29 -44.22 27.57 18.88
CA PRO A 29 -43.17 28.46 18.38
C PRO A 29 -41.79 28.20 19.01
N ILE A 30 -41.71 28.09 20.33
CA ILE A 30 -40.43 27.88 21.03
C ILE A 30 -39.86 26.50 20.71
N LEU A 31 -40.70 25.46 20.69
CA LEU A 31 -40.27 24.12 20.31
C LEU A 31 -39.75 24.09 18.87
N ALA A 32 -40.48 24.68 17.92
CA ALA A 32 -40.06 24.76 16.53
C ALA A 32 -38.73 25.51 16.38
N LEU A 33 -38.57 26.64 17.07
CA LEU A 33 -37.34 27.42 17.07
C LEU A 33 -36.16 26.62 17.63
N SER A 34 -36.39 25.81 18.67
CA SER A 34 -35.34 24.98 19.28
C SER A 34 -34.90 23.80 18.40
N VAL A 35 -35.82 23.21 17.64
CA VAL A 35 -35.54 22.05 16.77
C VAL A 35 -34.95 22.50 15.42
N MET A 36 -35.23 23.73 14.99
CA MET A 36 -34.84 24.25 13.67
C MET A 36 -33.34 24.07 13.34
N PRO A 37 -32.37 24.42 14.21
CA PRO A 37 -30.95 24.31 13.85
C PRO A 37 -30.52 22.86 13.58
N VAL A 38 -31.00 21.91 14.38
CA VAL A 38 -30.68 20.49 14.22
C VAL A 38 -31.33 19.94 12.96
N ALA A 39 -32.59 20.26 12.71
CA ALA A 39 -33.30 19.83 11.52
C ALA A 39 -32.63 20.35 10.23
N LEU A 40 -32.14 21.59 10.23
CA LEU A 40 -31.42 22.18 9.10
C LEU A 40 -30.10 21.45 8.81
N ILE A 41 -29.32 21.12 9.85
CA ILE A 41 -28.07 20.38 9.70
C ILE A 41 -28.33 18.99 9.13
N LEU A 42 -29.34 18.27 9.65
CA LEU A 42 -29.70 16.95 9.17
C LEU A 42 -30.24 16.98 7.73
N TYR A 43 -31.04 17.98 7.39
CA TYR A 43 -31.53 18.19 6.03
C TYR A 43 -30.37 18.42 5.06
N TRP A 44 -29.41 19.27 5.43
CA TRP A 44 -28.22 19.53 4.63
C TRP A 44 -27.35 18.27 4.47
N ALA A 45 -27.13 17.52 5.56
CA ALA A 45 -26.34 16.30 5.55
C ALA A 45 -26.95 15.17 4.69
N MET A 46 -28.28 15.12 4.58
CA MET A 46 -28.97 14.13 3.74
C MET A 46 -28.74 14.35 2.23
N GLY A 47 -28.28 15.54 1.82
CA GLY A 47 -28.02 15.88 0.42
C GLY A 47 -26.73 15.31 -0.16
N THR A 48 -25.95 14.52 0.60
CA THR A 48 -24.70 13.94 0.09
C THR A 48 -25.01 12.86 -0.95
N THR A 49 -24.65 13.13 -2.20
CA THR A 49 -24.73 12.16 -3.29
C THR A 49 -23.77 11.02 -3.02
N VAL A 50 -24.29 9.81 -2.84
CA VAL A 50 -23.49 8.58 -2.86
C VAL A 50 -23.00 8.39 -4.30
N TYR A 51 -21.72 8.64 -4.55
CA TYR A 51 -21.10 8.26 -5.81
C TYR A 51 -21.18 6.74 -5.94
N LYS A 52 -21.90 6.26 -6.95
CA LYS A 52 -21.99 4.84 -7.27
C LYS A 52 -20.57 4.29 -7.45
N ASP A 53 -20.30 3.11 -6.87
CA ASP A 53 -19.01 2.44 -7.05
C ASP A 53 -18.66 2.38 -8.55
N PRO A 54 -17.42 2.75 -8.93
CA PRO A 54 -17.03 2.75 -10.33
C PRO A 54 -17.21 1.35 -10.94
N GLU A 55 -17.80 1.27 -12.14
CA GLU A 55 -17.95 0.01 -12.84
C GLU A 55 -16.58 -0.64 -13.04
N ARG A 56 -16.47 -1.94 -12.73
CA ARG A 56 -15.20 -2.68 -12.86
C ARG A 56 -14.69 -2.55 -14.31
N PRO A 57 -13.42 -2.16 -14.53
CA PRO A 57 -12.89 -1.99 -15.88
C PRO A 57 -12.89 -3.33 -16.62
N ARG A 58 -13.26 -3.31 -17.91
CA ARG A 58 -13.15 -4.48 -18.78
C ARG A 58 -11.70 -4.62 -19.24
N VAL A 59 -11.04 -5.69 -18.82
CA VAL A 59 -9.66 -6.00 -19.23
C VAL A 59 -9.70 -6.92 -20.45
N THR A 60 -9.18 -6.44 -21.58
CA THR A 60 -8.97 -7.28 -22.77
C THR A 60 -7.53 -7.76 -22.78
N TYR A 61 -7.31 -9.06 -22.61
CA TYR A 61 -5.98 -9.65 -22.72
C TYR A 61 -5.63 -9.91 -24.19
N ILE A 62 -4.49 -9.35 -24.62
CA ILE A 62 -3.90 -9.65 -25.93
C ILE A 62 -2.78 -10.67 -25.68
N SER A 63 -3.03 -11.94 -25.99
CA SER A 63 -2.02 -13.00 -25.89
C SER A 63 -1.34 -13.20 -27.24
N THR A 64 -0.01 -13.32 -27.22
CA THR A 64 0.81 -13.73 -28.37
C THR A 64 1.03 -15.25 -28.42
N PHE A 65 0.63 -15.98 -27.38
CA PHE A 65 0.72 -17.43 -27.30
C PHE A 65 -0.59 -18.07 -27.70
N ASP A 66 -0.49 -19.20 -28.39
CA ASP A 66 -1.63 -20.04 -28.76
C ASP A 66 -2.35 -20.54 -27.48
N PRO A 67 -3.67 -20.31 -27.34
CA PRO A 67 -4.43 -20.72 -26.16
C PRO A 67 -4.58 -22.24 -26.02
N ALA A 68 -4.37 -23.01 -27.09
CA ALA A 68 -4.46 -24.47 -27.10
C ALA A 68 -3.10 -25.15 -26.84
N ARG A 69 -2.03 -24.37 -26.62
CA ARG A 69 -0.69 -24.90 -26.37
C ARG A 69 -0.66 -25.78 -25.12
N THR A 70 -0.07 -26.95 -25.23
CA THR A 70 0.01 -27.89 -24.11
C THR A 70 1.15 -27.54 -23.15
N GLU A 71 1.02 -27.96 -21.88
CA GLU A 71 2.07 -27.77 -20.87
C GLU A 71 3.41 -28.40 -21.29
N ALA A 72 3.36 -29.57 -21.95
CA ALA A 72 4.55 -30.24 -22.48
C ALA A 72 5.28 -29.38 -23.53
N GLU A 73 4.53 -28.73 -24.44
CA GLU A 73 5.09 -27.82 -25.43
C GLU A 73 5.67 -26.55 -24.80
N ILE A 74 5.06 -26.05 -23.72
CA ILE A 74 5.58 -24.90 -22.95
C ILE A 74 6.93 -25.24 -22.33
N ILE A 75 7.01 -26.38 -21.64
CA ILE A 75 8.25 -26.85 -20.99
C ILE A 75 9.35 -27.07 -22.03
N ALA A 76 9.03 -27.72 -23.16
CA ALA A 76 10.00 -27.98 -24.22
C ALA A 76 10.61 -26.68 -24.78
N THR A 77 9.78 -25.70 -25.16
CA THR A 77 10.29 -24.43 -25.68
C THR A 77 11.01 -23.61 -24.60
N ASN A 78 10.55 -23.65 -23.35
CA ASN A 78 11.26 -22.97 -22.28
C ASN A 78 12.66 -23.56 -22.11
N ARG A 79 12.81 -24.88 -22.14
CA ARG A 79 14.12 -25.54 -22.07
C ARG A 79 15.03 -25.10 -23.22
N THR A 80 14.56 -25.16 -24.45
CA THR A 80 15.34 -24.70 -25.63
C THR A 80 15.75 -23.23 -25.49
N ASN A 81 14.83 -22.37 -25.03
CA ASN A 81 15.13 -20.96 -24.80
C ASN A 81 16.15 -20.76 -23.68
N GLN A 82 16.11 -21.56 -22.63
CA GLN A 82 17.10 -21.49 -21.55
C GLN A 82 18.49 -21.93 -22.03
N GLU A 83 18.58 -22.96 -22.87
CA GLU A 83 19.85 -23.39 -23.46
C GLU A 83 20.46 -22.28 -24.32
N VAL A 84 19.66 -21.64 -25.19
CA VAL A 84 20.12 -20.50 -26.00
C VAL A 84 20.54 -19.31 -25.13
N LYS A 85 19.77 -18.99 -24.08
CA LYS A 85 20.13 -17.93 -23.13
C LYS A 85 21.44 -18.24 -22.40
N ALA A 86 21.62 -19.47 -21.93
CA ALA A 86 22.83 -19.89 -21.24
C ALA A 86 24.08 -19.78 -22.14
N LEU A 87 23.97 -20.22 -23.40
CA LEU A 87 25.05 -20.09 -24.37
C LEU A 87 25.42 -18.63 -24.64
N ARG A 88 24.42 -17.75 -24.82
CA ARG A 88 24.66 -16.31 -25.02
C ARG A 88 25.28 -15.66 -23.79
N ALA A 89 24.80 -15.97 -22.60
CA ALA A 89 25.34 -15.45 -21.35
C ALA A 89 26.80 -15.89 -21.13
N ALA A 90 27.13 -17.15 -21.46
CA ALA A 90 28.51 -17.65 -21.40
C ALA A 90 29.44 -16.90 -22.37
N GLU A 91 28.97 -16.63 -23.58
CA GLU A 91 29.71 -15.88 -24.59
C GLU A 91 29.91 -14.40 -24.18
N GLU A 92 28.86 -13.76 -23.68
CA GLU A 92 28.93 -12.39 -23.16
C GLU A 92 29.89 -12.29 -21.97
N ALA A 93 29.87 -13.26 -21.05
CA ALA A 93 30.81 -13.33 -19.93
C ALA A 93 32.25 -13.47 -20.42
N ARG A 94 32.50 -14.32 -21.43
CA ARG A 94 33.81 -14.46 -22.06
C ARG A 94 34.29 -13.15 -22.69
N ILE A 95 33.42 -12.47 -23.44
CA ILE A 95 33.74 -11.18 -24.07
C ILE A 95 34.01 -10.12 -23.00
N ALA A 96 33.21 -10.07 -21.94
CA ALA A 96 33.38 -9.12 -20.85
C ALA A 96 34.71 -9.35 -20.10
N ALA A 97 35.06 -10.61 -19.81
CA ALA A 97 36.36 -10.96 -19.22
C ALA A 97 37.52 -10.48 -20.09
N ARG A 98 37.50 -10.82 -21.38
CA ARG A 98 38.52 -10.38 -22.33
C ARG A 98 38.60 -8.86 -22.43
N LYS A 99 37.47 -8.15 -22.45
CA LYS A 99 37.44 -6.68 -22.45
C LYS A 99 38.12 -6.12 -21.20
N ARG A 100 37.80 -6.64 -20.01
CA ARG A 100 38.43 -6.22 -18.76
C ARG A 100 39.94 -6.43 -18.80
N GLU A 101 40.40 -7.61 -19.22
CA GLU A 101 41.83 -7.91 -19.37
C GLU A 101 42.54 -6.93 -20.33
N LEU A 102 41.93 -6.66 -21.48
CA LEU A 102 42.46 -5.70 -22.45
C LEU A 102 42.57 -4.28 -21.87
N TYR A 103 41.55 -3.81 -21.14
CA TYR A 103 41.59 -2.50 -20.49
C TYR A 103 42.63 -2.43 -19.37
N LYS A 104 42.79 -3.49 -18.57
CA LYS A 104 43.86 -3.58 -17.56
C LYS A 104 45.23 -3.50 -18.22
N ALA A 105 45.45 -4.29 -19.28
CA ALA A 105 46.70 -4.30 -20.02
C ALA A 105 47.01 -2.94 -20.66
N LEU A 106 45.99 -2.28 -21.23
CA LEU A 106 46.14 -0.93 -21.80
C LEU A 106 46.47 0.12 -20.73
N GLY A 107 45.80 0.08 -19.57
CA GLY A 107 46.10 0.96 -18.44
C GLY A 107 47.53 0.78 -17.92
N ALA A 108 47.97 -0.46 -17.75
CA ALA A 108 49.33 -0.77 -17.35
C ALA A 108 50.37 -0.27 -18.38
N ALA A 109 50.12 -0.48 -19.68
CA ALA A 109 50.99 0.00 -20.76
C ALA A 109 51.03 1.54 -20.85
N ALA A 110 49.93 2.21 -20.51
CA ALA A 110 49.85 3.68 -20.44
C ALA A 110 50.49 4.26 -19.16
N GLY A 111 51.03 3.41 -18.26
CA GLY A 111 51.71 3.83 -17.03
C GLY A 111 50.80 4.02 -15.82
N MET A 112 49.56 3.52 -15.84
CA MET A 112 48.67 3.54 -14.68
C MET A 112 48.91 2.33 -13.76
N ASP A 113 48.86 2.55 -12.44
CA ASP A 113 48.88 1.48 -11.43
C ASP A 113 47.49 0.86 -11.27
N VAL A 114 47.19 -0.12 -12.11
CA VAL A 114 45.89 -0.82 -12.18
C VAL A 114 45.58 -1.57 -10.88
N GLU A 115 46.59 -2.12 -10.22
CA GLU A 115 46.44 -2.87 -8.95
C GLU A 115 46.03 -1.95 -7.79
N ALA A 116 46.64 -0.77 -7.70
CA ALA A 116 46.22 0.22 -6.71
C ALA A 116 44.78 0.71 -6.95
N ILE A 117 44.39 0.90 -8.21
CA ILE A 117 43.03 1.31 -8.58
C ILE A 117 42.01 0.22 -8.23
N GLU A 118 42.31 -1.05 -8.50
CA GLU A 118 41.42 -2.17 -8.19
C GLU A 118 41.21 -2.36 -6.70
N ARG A 119 42.28 -2.30 -5.89
CA ARG A 119 42.15 -2.37 -4.42
C ARG A 119 41.28 -1.25 -3.86
N LYS A 120 41.42 -0.03 -4.38
CA LYS A 120 40.59 1.10 -3.96
C LYS A 120 39.12 0.89 -4.35
N ALA A 121 38.88 0.41 -5.57
CA ALA A 121 37.53 0.11 -6.06
C ALA A 121 36.86 -1.03 -5.28
N GLU A 122 37.60 -2.06 -4.85
CA GLU A 122 37.08 -3.11 -3.98
C GLU A 122 36.68 -2.59 -2.60
N ALA A 123 37.52 -1.75 -1.99
CA ALA A 123 37.20 -1.12 -0.71
C ALA A 123 35.96 -0.22 -0.79
N GLU A 124 35.82 0.56 -1.87
CA GLU A 124 34.64 1.40 -2.10
C GLU A 124 33.38 0.57 -2.33
N ARG A 125 33.44 -0.50 -3.15
CA ARG A 125 32.29 -1.40 -3.38
C ARG A 125 31.84 -2.10 -2.10
N ALA A 126 32.77 -2.62 -1.29
CA ALA A 126 32.43 -3.27 -0.03
C ALA A 126 31.77 -2.29 0.97
N ALA A 127 32.21 -1.03 1.00
CA ALA A 127 31.59 0.01 1.82
C ALA A 127 30.18 0.38 1.32
N GLU A 128 29.99 0.45 0.01
CA GLU A 128 28.69 0.74 -0.61
C GLU A 128 27.69 -0.40 -0.40
N GLU A 129 28.11 -1.65 -0.57
CA GLU A 129 27.30 -2.85 -0.29
C GLU A 129 26.87 -2.90 1.17
N ALA A 130 27.78 -2.66 2.12
CA ALA A 130 27.45 -2.60 3.54
C ALA A 130 26.45 -1.48 3.86
N ALA A 131 26.59 -0.31 3.22
CA ALA A 131 25.65 0.80 3.38
C ALA A 131 24.29 0.50 2.72
N GLU A 132 24.24 -0.23 1.61
CA GLU A 132 22.99 -0.71 1.02
C GLU A 132 22.29 -1.75 1.89
N GLU A 133 23.03 -2.70 2.47
CA GLU A 133 22.47 -3.69 3.38
C GLU A 133 21.88 -3.05 4.63
N GLN A 134 22.58 -2.06 5.20
CA GLN A 134 22.06 -1.25 6.32
C GLN A 134 20.76 -0.53 5.93
N ARG A 135 20.74 0.17 4.79
CA ARG A 135 19.54 0.83 4.27
C ARG A 135 18.38 -0.13 4.03
N ARG A 136 18.65 -1.33 3.49
CA ARG A 136 17.62 -2.37 3.29
C ARG A 136 17.10 -2.90 4.63
N ALA A 137 17.96 -3.10 5.61
CA ALA A 137 17.59 -3.55 6.94
C ALA A 137 16.74 -2.50 7.69
N GLU A 138 17.09 -1.21 7.60
CA GLU A 138 16.31 -0.10 8.16
C GLU A 138 14.91 -0.05 7.53
N MET A 139 14.81 -0.09 6.20
CA MET A 139 13.54 -0.09 5.48
C MET A 139 12.65 -1.29 5.88
N LEU A 140 13.23 -2.49 6.00
CA LEU A 140 12.49 -3.68 6.46
C LEU A 140 12.06 -3.57 7.92
N GLY A 141 12.90 -2.99 8.79
CA GLY A 141 12.58 -2.71 10.18
C GLY A 141 11.40 -1.75 10.33
N GLU A 142 11.41 -0.62 9.61
CA GLU A 142 10.32 0.36 9.61
C GLU A 142 9.00 -0.22 9.09
N THR A 143 9.05 -1.09 8.07
CA THR A 143 7.83 -1.78 7.59
C THR A 143 7.25 -2.76 8.61
N ALA A 144 8.09 -3.38 9.45
CA ALA A 144 7.63 -4.27 10.51
C ALA A 144 7.00 -3.50 11.68
N THR A 145 7.53 -2.33 12.05
CA THR A 145 6.91 -1.45 13.06
C THR A 145 5.60 -0.84 12.58
N ALA A 146 5.51 -0.47 11.28
CA ALA A 146 4.27 -0.01 10.68
C ALA A 146 3.19 -1.11 10.60
N ALA A 147 3.59 -2.36 10.38
CA ALA A 147 2.66 -3.51 10.39
C ALA A 147 2.21 -3.88 11.82
N GLY A 148 3.05 -3.70 12.84
CA GLY A 148 2.70 -3.93 14.25
C GLY A 148 1.81 -2.85 14.88
N ALA A 149 1.85 -1.62 14.37
CA ALA A 149 1.00 -0.52 14.84
C ALA A 149 -0.43 -0.54 14.26
N GLY A 150 -0.74 -1.49 13.36
CA GLY A 150 -2.06 -1.64 12.73
C GLY A 150 -3.02 -2.60 13.44
N ASP A 151 -2.59 -3.28 14.53
CA ASP A 151 -3.40 -4.29 15.23
C ASP A 151 -4.11 -3.78 16.51
N GLU A 152 -3.90 -2.52 16.91
CA GLU A 152 -4.71 -1.90 17.98
C GLU A 152 -6.00 -1.32 17.41
N GLY A 153 -6.92 -2.21 17.02
CA GLY A 153 -8.31 -1.86 16.73
C GLY A 153 -9.04 -1.39 18.00
N PRO A 154 -9.91 -0.36 17.91
CA PRO A 154 -10.65 0.11 19.09
C PRO A 154 -11.59 -1.00 19.56
N THR A 155 -11.33 -1.50 20.77
CA THR A 155 -12.18 -2.44 21.50
C THR A 155 -13.48 -1.77 21.95
N PRO A 156 -14.58 -2.55 22.10
CA PRO A 156 -15.97 -2.08 22.08
C PRO A 156 -16.41 -1.20 23.25
#